data_AF-A0A0V1N7A3-F1
#
_entry.id   AF-A0A0V1N7A3-F1
#
_cell.length_a   1.000
_cell.length_b   1.000
_cell.length_c   1.000
_cell.angle_alpha   90.00
_cell.angle_beta   90.00
_cell.angle_gamma   90.00
#
_symmetry.space_group_name_H-M   'P 1'
#
loop_
_entity.id
_entity.type
_entity.pdbx_description
1 polymer ?
#
loop_
_entity_poly.entity_id
_entity_poly.type
_entity_poly.pdbx_seq_one_letter_code
_entity_poly.pdbx_strand_id
1 'polypeptide(L)'
;MLHFKIMFMKRNSIAKRILIFAVLLLIHCAYSGLSHLAGDFVPIRVYVQLNDKPFESFFNRPTFYSFNHRAKALAPVYPIYSCSAVLNY
;
A
#
# COMPACT_ATOMS: atom_id res chain seq x y z
N MET A 1 -41.56 38.98 -25.79
CA MET A 1 -41.05 37.68 -26.28
C MET A 1 -39.52 37.54 -26.21
N LEU A 2 -38.74 38.58 -26.56
CA LEU A 2 -37.26 38.52 -26.58
C LEU A 2 -36.60 38.28 -25.21
N HIS A 3 -37.09 38.93 -24.15
CA HIS A 3 -36.54 38.85 -22.79
C HIS A 3 -36.57 37.41 -22.22
N PHE A 4 -37.66 36.68 -22.48
CA PHE A 4 -37.83 35.29 -22.04
C PHE A 4 -36.84 34.35 -22.75
N LYS A 5 -36.56 34.61 -24.04
CA LYS A 5 -35.59 33.83 -24.83
C LYS A 5 -34.16 34.03 -24.33
N ILE A 6 -33.79 35.25 -23.94
CA ILE A 6 -32.47 35.57 -23.35
C ILE A 6 -32.29 34.86 -22.01
N MET A 7 -33.30 34.89 -21.13
CA MET A 7 -33.27 34.18 -19.85
C MET A 7 -33.10 32.66 -20.04
N PHE A 8 -33.83 32.08 -20.99
CA PHE A 8 -33.73 30.65 -21.32
C PHE A 8 -32.34 30.28 -21.87
N MET A 9 -31.78 31.09 -22.78
CA MET A 9 -30.44 30.88 -23.32
C MET A 9 -29.36 30.96 -22.23
N LYS A 10 -29.49 31.89 -21.28
CA LYS A 10 -28.57 32.05 -20.14
C LYS A 10 -28.67 30.89 -19.15
N ARG A 11 -29.87 30.37 -18.88
CA ARG A 11 -30.05 29.16 -18.06
C ARG A 11 -29.36 27.95 -18.69
N ASN A 12 -29.52 27.77 -19.99
CA ASN A 12 -28.93 26.63 -20.71
C ASN A 12 -27.41 26.72 -20.78
N SER A 13 -26.83 27.92 -20.85
CA SER A 13 -25.38 28.09 -20.85
C SER A 13 -24.75 27.75 -19.49
N ILE A 14 -25.44 28.06 -18.39
CA ILE A 14 -25.02 27.70 -17.02
C ILE A 14 -25.10 26.18 -16.83
N ALA A 15 -26.21 25.55 -17.21
CA ALA A 15 -26.39 24.10 -17.09
C ALA A 15 -25.32 23.32 -17.87
N LYS A 16 -24.98 23.78 -19.09
CA LYS A 16 -23.89 23.18 -19.89
C LYS A 16 -22.54 23.25 -19.19
N ARG A 17 -22.21 24.40 -18.58
CA ARG A 17 -20.95 24.57 -17.83
C ARG A 17 -20.88 23.62 -16.63
N ILE A 18 -21.95 23.52 -15.87
CA ILE A 18 -22.02 22.61 -14.71
C ILE A 18 -21.86 21.15 -15.15
N LEU A 19 -22.52 20.74 -16.25
CA LEU A 19 -22.38 19.39 -16.79
C LEU A 19 -20.91 19.11 -17.16
N ILE A 20 -20.27 20.02 -17.89
CA ILE A 20 -18.85 19.88 -18.27
C ILE A 20 -17.97 19.74 -17.02
N PHE A 21 -18.15 20.59 -16.00
CA PHE A 21 -17.39 20.48 -14.76
C PHE A 21 -17.65 19.16 -14.01
N ALA A 22 -18.90 18.70 -13.94
CA ALA A 22 -19.25 17.44 -13.30
C ALA A 22 -18.57 16.24 -13.97
N VAL A 23 -18.54 16.23 -15.31
CA VAL A 23 -17.85 15.17 -16.08
C VAL A 23 -16.34 15.25 -15.87
N LEU A 24 -15.75 16.44 -15.90
CA LEU A 24 -14.32 16.60 -15.64
C LEU A 24 -13.93 16.15 -14.24
N LEU A 25 -14.73 16.48 -13.22
CA LEU A 25 -14.51 16.04 -11.84
C LEU A 25 -14.65 14.53 -11.69
N LEU A 26 -15.62 13.91 -12.38
CA LEU A 26 -15.78 12.46 -12.37
C LEU A 26 -14.55 11.77 -12.97
N ILE A 27 -14.08 12.24 -14.13
CA ILE A 27 -12.88 11.69 -14.79
C ILE A 27 -11.66 11.89 -13.89
N HIS A 28 -11.49 13.08 -13.32
CA HIS A 28 -10.38 13.38 -12.43
C HIS A 28 -10.39 12.46 -11.21
N CYS A 29 -11.52 12.35 -10.51
CA CYS A 29 -11.67 11.49 -9.33
C CYS A 29 -11.37 10.02 -9.64
N ALA A 30 -11.86 9.50 -10.76
CA ALA A 30 -11.60 8.13 -11.18
C ALA A 30 -10.11 7.90 -11.45
N TYR A 31 -9.46 8.79 -12.21
CA TYR A 31 -8.05 8.63 -12.60
C TYR A 31 -7.08 8.92 -11.46
N SER A 32 -7.20 10.07 -10.79
CA SER A 32 -6.23 10.49 -9.76
C SER A 32 -6.56 9.88 -8.41
N GLY A 33 -7.82 9.90 -7.99
CA GLY A 33 -8.24 9.46 -6.66
C GLY A 33 -8.21 7.94 -6.51
N LEU A 34 -9.03 7.24 -7.29
CA LEU A 34 -9.24 5.81 -7.08
C LEU A 34 -8.05 4.97 -7.55
N SER A 35 -7.52 5.24 -8.75
CA SER A 35 -6.45 4.41 -9.32
C SER A 35 -5.14 4.49 -8.54
N HIS A 36 -4.76 5.67 -8.06
CA HIS A 36 -3.48 5.83 -7.36
C HIS A 36 -3.59 5.42 -5.88
N LEU A 37 -4.78 5.52 -5.27
CA LEU A 37 -5.00 5.05 -3.91
C LEU A 37 -5.13 3.52 -3.83
N ALA A 38 -5.62 2.87 -4.89
CA ALA A 38 -5.79 1.42 -4.93
C ALA A 38 -4.47 0.63 -4.82
N GLY A 39 -3.33 1.28 -5.04
CA GLY A 39 -2.00 0.69 -4.97
C GLY A 39 -1.62 -0.09 -6.24
N ASP A 40 -0.36 -0.49 -6.29
CA ASP A 40 0.20 -1.16 -7.45
C ASP A 40 -0.08 -2.67 -7.44
N PHE A 41 -0.21 -3.23 -8.65
CA PHE A 41 -0.32 -4.67 -8.82
C PHE A 41 1.02 -5.35 -8.55
N VAL A 42 1.01 -6.31 -7.62
CA VAL A 42 2.16 -7.17 -7.35
C VAL A 42 2.12 -8.39 -8.28
N PRO A 43 3.26 -8.82 -8.87
CA PRO A 43 3.28 -9.98 -9.75
C PRO A 43 2.90 -11.27 -9.01
N ILE A 44 2.03 -12.07 -9.63
CA ILE A 44 1.56 -13.35 -9.09
C ILE A 44 2.69 -14.39 -9.03
N ARG A 45 3.68 -14.26 -9.92
CA ARG A 45 4.75 -15.26 -10.09
C ARG A 45 5.76 -15.17 -8.94
N VAL A 46 5.79 -16.24 -8.14
CA VAL A 46 6.59 -16.35 -6.92
C VAL A 46 8.09 -16.21 -7.17
N TYR A 47 8.60 -16.71 -8.31
CA TYR A 47 10.03 -16.58 -8.65
C TYR A 47 10.44 -15.12 -8.92
N VAL A 48 9.52 -14.25 -9.36
CA VAL A 48 9.81 -12.81 -9.56
C VAL A 48 9.98 -12.15 -8.20
N GLN A 49 9.13 -12.49 -7.22
CA GLN A 49 9.21 -11.96 -5.86
C GLN A 49 10.38 -12.51 -5.04
N LEU A 50 10.87 -13.70 -5.39
CA LEU A 50 11.97 -14.37 -4.70
C LEU A 50 13.35 -14.05 -5.29
N ASN A 51 13.42 -13.51 -6.51
CA ASN A 51 14.70 -13.23 -7.16
C ASN A 51 15.54 -12.23 -6.35
N ASP A 52 14.88 -11.26 -5.72
CA ASP A 52 15.54 -10.22 -4.92
C ASP A 52 15.85 -10.67 -3.48
N LYS A 53 15.46 -11.90 -3.08
CA LYS A 53 15.70 -12.41 -1.73
C LYS A 53 16.99 -13.22 -1.66
N PRO A 54 17.95 -12.86 -0.77
CA PRO A 54 19.18 -13.62 -0.63
C PRO A 54 18.93 -14.96 0.05
N PHE A 55 19.81 -15.93 -0.24
CA PHE A 55 19.80 -17.26 0.35
C PHE A 55 19.81 -17.26 1.89
N GLU A 56 20.51 -16.30 2.49
CA GLU A 56 20.54 -16.11 3.95
C GLU A 56 19.13 -15.96 4.56
N SER A 57 18.21 -15.27 3.88
CA SER A 57 16.83 -15.12 4.35
C SER A 57 16.04 -16.43 4.32
N PHE A 58 16.42 -17.39 3.48
CA PHE A 58 15.74 -18.69 3.37
C PHE A 58 16.20 -19.66 4.47
N PHE A 59 17.49 -19.62 4.82
CA PHE A 59 18.06 -20.47 5.87
C PHE A 59 17.83 -19.93 7.28
N ASN A 60 17.54 -18.63 7.39
CA ASN A 60 17.14 -18.02 8.63
C ASN A 60 15.75 -18.53 9.08
N ARG A 61 15.71 -19.53 9.98
CA ARG A 61 14.47 -20.09 10.54
C ARG A 61 14.27 -19.69 12.01
N PRO A 62 13.44 -18.66 12.30
CA PRO A 62 13.28 -18.14 13.67
C PRO A 62 12.78 -19.17 14.68
N THR A 63 11.98 -20.13 14.23
CA THR A 63 11.45 -21.21 15.06
C THR A 63 12.53 -22.15 15.61
N PHE A 64 13.74 -22.16 15.02
CA PHE A 64 14.84 -23.05 15.39
C PHE A 64 16.08 -22.28 15.86
N TYR A 65 15.92 -21.04 16.33
CA TYR A 65 17.06 -20.29 16.84
C TYR A 65 17.64 -20.92 18.11
N SER A 66 18.95 -21.17 18.04
CA SER A 66 19.77 -21.43 19.21
C SER A 66 20.62 -20.21 19.50
N PHE A 67 20.49 -19.68 20.71
CA PHE A 67 21.24 -18.50 21.14
C PHE A 67 22.60 -18.86 21.79
N ASN A 68 22.98 -20.13 21.78
CA ASN A 68 24.31 -20.58 22.20
C ASN A 68 25.28 -20.59 21.00
N HIS A 69 25.67 -19.41 20.51
CA HIS A 69 26.62 -19.23 19.41
C HIS A 69 27.68 -18.15 19.73
N ARG A 70 28.71 -17.99 18.88
CA ARG A 70 29.88 -17.11 19.13
C ARG A 70 29.51 -15.67 19.50
N ALA A 71 28.43 -15.13 18.95
CA ALA A 71 28.00 -13.77 19.24
C ALA A 71 27.58 -13.56 20.71
N LYS A 72 27.21 -14.64 21.43
CA LYS A 72 26.92 -14.59 22.88
C LYS A 72 28.12 -14.11 23.70
N ALA A 73 29.34 -14.48 23.32
CA ALA A 73 30.56 -14.07 24.02
C ALA A 73 31.05 -12.67 23.62
N LEU A 74 30.58 -12.16 22.48
CA LEU A 74 30.95 -10.84 21.94
C LEU A 74 29.92 -9.76 22.31
N ALA A 75 28.76 -10.15 22.86
CA ALA A 75 27.73 -9.23 23.29
C ALA A 75 28.12 -8.56 24.63
N PRO A 76 28.17 -7.22 24.72
CA PRO A 76 28.57 -6.51 25.94
C PRO A 76 27.58 -6.69 27.09
N VAL A 77 26.30 -6.98 26.78
CA VAL A 77 25.26 -7.31 27.75
C VAL A 77 24.49 -8.48 27.18
N TYR A 78 24.58 -9.64 27.83
CA TYR A 78 23.77 -10.80 27.50
C TYR A 78 22.73 -10.99 28.60
N PRO A 79 21.42 -10.91 28.31
CA PRO A 79 20.41 -11.15 29.34
C PRO A 79 20.51 -12.60 29.84
N ILE A 80 20.77 -12.77 31.13
CA ILE A 80 20.84 -14.06 31.81
C ILE A 80 19.40 -14.54 32.06
N TYR A 81 18.66 -14.84 30.99
CA TYR A 81 17.48 -15.69 31.10
C TYR A 81 17.95 -17.09 30.77
N SER A 82 18.28 -17.82 31.83
CA SER A 82 18.65 -19.21 31.81
C SER A 82 17.55 -20.05 31.13
N CYS A 83 18.03 -21.03 30.38
CA CYS A 83 17.33 -22.22 29.91
C CYS A 83 16.26 -22.75 30.90
N SER A 84 15.01 -22.28 30.83
CA SER A 84 13.79 -22.95 31.35
C SER A 84 12.48 -22.19 31.04
N ALA A 85 12.36 -21.53 29.88
CA ALA A 85 11.13 -20.79 29.56
C ALA A 85 10.75 -20.83 28.07
N VAL A 86 10.77 -22.00 27.43
CA VAL A 86 10.02 -22.24 26.17
C VAL A 86 9.52 -23.70 26.13
N LEU A 87 8.77 -24.08 27.14
CA LEU A 87 7.77 -25.17 27.06
C LEU A 87 6.57 -24.72 27.90
N ASN A 88 5.73 -23.89 27.30
CA ASN A 88 4.33 -23.71 27.71
C ASN A 88 3.54 -23.46 26.42
N TYR A 89 3.19 -24.56 25.75
CA TYR A 89 1.84 -24.71 25.19
C TYR A 89 0.92 -25.10 26.35
#